data_AF-A0A1J6I007-F1
#
_entry.id   AF-A0A1J6I007-F1
#
_cell.length_a   1.000
_cell.length_b   1.000
_cell.length_c   1.000
_cell.angle_alpha   90.00
_cell.angle_beta   90.00
_cell.angle_gamma   90.00
#
_symmetry.space_group_name_H-M   'P 1'
#
loop_
_entity.id
_entity.type
_entity.pdbx_description
1 polymer ?
#
loop_
_entity_poly.entity_id
_entity_poly.type
_entity_poly.pdbx_seq_one_letter_code
_entity_poly.pdbx_strand_id
1 'polypeptide(L)' 'MCMEAYLQGEDLWDLIVGAEADIAANTLENAEPRWKWKIKCGKALFALRTSIGKEFIDHVRDVSSPKEVWETLERLFS' A
#
# COMPACT_ATOMS: atom_id res chain seq x y z
N MET A 1 9.69 -4.54 15.47
CA MET A 1 9.65 -3.27 14.70
C MET A 1 8.23 -3.15 14.18
N CYS A 2 7.54 -2.04 14.43
CA CYS A 2 6.14 -1.89 14.00
C CYS A 2 6.12 -1.62 12.48
N MET A 3 5.36 -2.40 11.70
CA MET A 3 5.27 -2.23 10.25
C MET A 3 4.71 -0.84 9.89
N GLU A 4 3.79 -0.31 10.69
CA GLU A 4 3.30 1.07 10.59
C GLU A 4 4.44 2.09 10.67
N ALA A 5 5.33 1.97 11.66
CA ALA A 5 6.45 2.90 11.84
C ALA A 5 7.44 2.84 10.66
N TYR A 6 7.63 1.66 10.05
CA TYR A 6 8.42 1.53 8.82
C TYR A 6 7.76 2.29 7.66
N LEU A 7 6.46 2.09 7.43
CA LEU A 7 5.72 2.74 6.36
C LEU A 7 5.64 4.26 6.54
N GLN A 8 5.54 4.73 7.80
CA GLN A 8 5.62 6.16 8.13
C GLN A 8 7.00 6.73 7.82
N GLY A 9 8.08 6.03 8.20
CA GLY A 9 9.45 6.46 7.90
C GLY A 9 9.78 6.50 6.41
N GLU A 10 9.11 5.67 5.60
CA GLU A 10 9.27 5.59 4.15
C GLU A 10 8.29 6.48 3.36
N ASP A 11 7.47 7.31 4.03
CA ASP A 11 6.46 8.18 3.38
C ASP A 11 5.45 7.38 2.51
N LEU A 12 5.12 6.18 3.01
CA LEU A 12 4.18 5.21 2.41
C LEU A 12 2.86 5.12 3.19
N TRP A 13 2.82 5.61 4.43
CA TRP A 13 1.63 5.51 5.29
C TRP A 13 0.41 6.23 4.73
N ASP A 14 0.59 7.35 4.02
CA ASP A 14 -0.48 8.06 3.31
C ASP A 14 -1.25 7.19 2.32
N LEU A 15 -0.67 6.10 1.81
CA LEU A 15 -1.37 5.16 0.93
C LEU A 15 -2.34 4.23 1.67
N ILE A 16 -2.16 4.09 2.99
CA ILE A 16 -2.98 3.23 3.85
C ILE A 16 -4.14 4.05 4.43
N VAL A 17 -3.85 5.26 4.92
CA VAL A 17 -4.84 6.13 5.57
C VAL A 17 -5.50 7.14 4.61
N GLY A 18 -4.86 7.47 3.50
CA GLY A 18 -5.34 8.46 2.55
C GLY A 18 -6.45 7.95 1.64
N ALA A 19 -7.24 8.87 1.11
CA ALA A 19 -8.20 8.56 0.05
C ALA A 19 -7.45 8.40 -1.28
N GLU A 20 -7.55 7.22 -1.91
CA GLU A 20 -7.02 6.93 -3.25
C GLU A 20 -7.61 7.84 -4.36
N ALA A 21 -8.56 8.71 -4.02
CA ALA A 21 -9.49 9.36 -4.93
C ALA A 21 -8.90 10.53 -5.75
N ASP A 22 -7.84 11.22 -5.29
CA ASP A 22 -7.43 12.49 -5.94
C ASP A 22 -6.43 12.32 -7.10
N ILE A 23 -5.57 11.29 -7.07
CA ILE A 23 -4.51 11.11 -8.09
C ILE A 23 -4.97 10.23 -9.28
N ALA A 24 -6.17 9.64 -9.17
CA ALA A 24 -6.72 8.75 -10.19
C ALA A 24 -7.24 9.48 -11.44
N ALA A 25 -7.47 10.80 -11.38
CA ALA A 25 -7.90 11.59 -12.52
C ALA A 25 -6.80 11.62 -13.58
N ASN A 26 -7.02 10.90 -14.69
CA ASN A 26 -6.05 10.70 -15.77
C ASN A 26 -5.96 11.94 -16.69
N THR A 27 -5.62 13.08 -16.10
CA THR A 27 -5.39 14.35 -16.79
C THR A 27 -3.90 14.49 -17.12
N LEU A 28 -3.55 15.19 -18.20
CA LEU A 28 -2.15 15.43 -18.60
C LEU A 28 -1.31 16.04 -17.46
N GLU A 29 -1.94 16.88 -16.64
CA GLU A 29 -1.34 17.54 -15.46
C GLU A 29 -1.01 16.57 -14.32
N ASN A 30 -1.68 15.40 -14.28
CA ASN A 30 -1.52 14.39 -13.23
C ASN A 30 -0.57 13.25 -13.62
N ALA A 31 0.05 13.28 -14.79
CA ALA A 31 0.90 12.18 -15.27
C ALA A 31 2.11 11.90 -14.36
N GLU A 32 2.86 12.95 -13.98
CA GLU A 32 3.99 12.85 -13.05
C GLU A 32 3.57 12.48 -11.62
N PRO A 33 2.60 13.17 -10.99
CA PRO A 33 2.05 12.80 -9.69
C PRO A 33 1.56 11.35 -9.65
N ARG A 34 0.89 10.88 -10.71
CA ARG A 34 0.39 9.51 -10.83
C ARG A 34 1.51 8.48 -10.95
N TRP A 35 2.59 8.79 -11.67
CA TRP A 35 3.74 7.89 -11.76
C TRP A 35 4.43 7.74 -10.41
N LYS A 36 4.66 8.85 -9.70
CA LYS A 36 5.20 8.85 -8.33
C LYS A 36 4.30 8.07 -7.37
N TRP A 37 2.98 8.25 -7.46
CA TRP A 37 2.01 7.49 -6.67
C TRP A 37 2.07 5.99 -6.96
N LYS A 38 2.09 5.59 -8.24
CA LYS A 38 2.25 4.17 -8.63
C LYS A 38 3.53 3.55 -8.07
N ILE A 39 4.64 4.27 -8.07
CA ILE A 39 5.90 3.80 -7.48
C ILE A 39 5.73 3.58 -5.97
N LYS A 40 5.15 4.54 -5.25
CA LYS A 40 4.89 4.39 -3.81
C LYS A 40 3.96 3.20 -3.53
N CYS A 41 2.90 3.01 -4.31
CA CYS A 41 2.01 1.85 -4.18
C CYS A 41 2.77 0.53 -4.36
N GLY A 42 3.62 0.44 -5.38
CA GLY A 42 4.46 -0.74 -5.59
C GLY A 42 5.39 -1.02 -4.41
N LYS A 43 6.02 0.01 -3.86
CA LYS A 43 6.89 -0.12 -2.66
C LYS A 43 6.12 -0.58 -1.43
N ALA A 44 4.97 0.02 -1.16
CA ALA A 44 4.13 -0.34 -0.03
C ALA A 44 3.62 -1.80 -0.14
N LEU A 45 3.10 -2.19 -1.30
CA LEU A 45 2.69 -3.58 -1.56
C LEU A 45 3.85 -4.56 -1.38
N PHE A 46 5.04 -4.22 -1.88
CA PHE A 46 6.21 -5.06 -1.70
C PHE A 46 6.60 -5.20 -0.23
N ALA A 47 6.68 -4.09 0.51
CA ALA A 47 7.03 -4.11 1.93
C ALA A 47 6.00 -4.93 2.74
N LEU A 48 4.71 -4.71 2.51
CA LEU A 48 3.64 -5.46 3.15
C LEU A 48 3.73 -6.97 2.85
N ARG A 49 3.80 -7.34 1.56
CA ARG A 49 3.83 -8.76 1.13
C ARG A 49 5.10 -9.50 1.54
N THR A 50 6.21 -8.79 1.73
CA THR A 50 7.48 -9.40 2.20
C THR A 50 7.57 -9.47 3.73
N SER A 51 6.84 -8.60 4.44
CA SER A 51 6.78 -8.61 5.91
C SER A 51 5.91 -9.73 6.49
N ILE A 52 5.03 -10.31 5.68
CA ILE A 52 4.06 -11.33 6.12
C ILE A 52 4.60 -12.75 5.97
N GLY A 53 4.19 -13.63 6.87
CA GLY A 53 4.50 -15.06 6.81
C GLY A 53 3.95 -15.68 5.52
N LYS A 54 4.64 -16.71 5.00
CA LYS A 54 4.24 -17.39 3.76
C LYS A 54 2.82 -17.97 3.84
N GLU A 55 2.36 -18.34 5.03
CA GLU A 55 1.00 -18.85 5.24
C GLU A 55 -0.10 -17.80 4.98
N PHE A 56 0.24 -16.51 4.99
CA PHE A 56 -0.72 -15.41 4.80
C PHE A 56 -0.65 -14.76 3.43
N ILE A 57 0.35 -15.12 2.61
CA ILE A 57 0.55 -14.54 1.27
C ILE A 57 -0.64 -14.81 0.34
N ASP A 58 -1.26 -16.01 0.42
CA ASP A 58 -2.41 -16.34 -0.41
C ASP A 58 -3.62 -15.43 -0.14
N HIS A 59 -3.75 -14.85 1.06
CA HIS A 59 -4.85 -13.94 1.39
C HIS A 59 -4.71 -12.54 0.79
N VAL A 60 -3.49 -12.13 0.42
CA VAL A 60 -3.20 -10.77 -0.10
C VAL A 60 -2.64 -10.78 -1.53
N ARG A 61 -2.60 -11.95 -2.18
CA ARG A 61 -2.00 -12.14 -3.52
C ARG A 61 -2.72 -11.31 -4.59
N ASP A 62 -4.05 -11.35 -4.59
CA ASP A 62 -4.88 -10.71 -5.62
C ASP A 62 -5.24 -9.26 -5.27
N VAL A 63 -4.90 -8.81 -4.07
CA VAL A 63 -5.18 -7.46 -3.59
C VAL A 63 -4.16 -6.47 -4.16
N SER A 64 -4.65 -5.45 -4.87
CA SER A 64 -3.81 -4.50 -5.59
C SER A 64 -3.72 -3.12 -4.92
N SER A 65 -4.50 -2.87 -3.86
CA SER A 65 -4.38 -1.64 -3.06
C SER A 65 -3.57 -1.91 -1.78
N PRO A 66 -2.56 -1.09 -1.46
CA PRO A 66 -1.85 -1.16 -0.17
C PRO A 66 -2.79 -1.11 1.03
N LYS A 67 -3.86 -0.31 0.94
CA LYS A 67 -4.87 -0.17 2.00
C LYS A 67 -5.61 -1.47 2.24
N GLU A 68 -6.15 -2.08 1.19
CA GLU A 68 -6.86 -3.37 1.29
C GLU A 68 -5.95 -4.48 1.83
N VAL A 69 -4.66 -4.49 1.46
CA VAL A 69 -3.68 -5.43 2.02
C VAL A 69 -3.55 -5.20 3.53
N TRP A 70 -3.39 -3.95 3.97
CA TRP A 70 -3.30 -3.61 5.39
C TRP A 70 -4.56 -4.03 6.17
N GLU A 71 -5.75 -3.66 5.69
CA GLU A 71 -7.03 -4.04 6.32
C GLU A 71 -7.20 -5.57 6.43
N THR A 72 -6.74 -6.30 5.42
CA THR A 72 -6.73 -7.77 5.45
C THR A 72 -5.80 -8.31 6.54
N LEU A 73 -4.61 -7.72 6.68
CA LEU A 73 -3.65 -8.10 7.71
C LEU A 73 -4.17 -7.76 9.12
N GLU A 74 -4.75 -6.56 9.31
CA GLU A 74 -5.39 -6.19 10.57
C GLU A 74 -6.47 -7.20 10.97
N ARG A 75 -7.29 -7.66 10.02
CA ARG A 75 -8.31 -8.68 10.30
C ARG A 75 -7.73 -10.05 10.64
N LEU A 76 -6.57 -10.41 10.08
CA LEU A 76 -5.93 -11.71 10.33
C LEU A 76 -5.17 -11.75 11.67
N PHE A 77 -4.69 -10.60 12.15
CA PHE A 77 -3.87 -10.48 13.36
C PHE A 77 -4.57 -9.79 14.54
N SER A 78 -5.87 -9.46 14.42
CA SER A 78 -6.73 -9.00 15.52
C SER A 78 -7.31 -10.15 16.33
#